data_AF-A0A1F8NFJ3-F1
#
_entry.id   AF-A0A1F8NFJ3-F1
#
_cell.length_a   1.000
_cell.length_b   1.000
_cell.length_c   1.000
_cell.angle_alpha   90.00
_cell.angle_beta   90.00
_cell.angle_gamma   90.00
#
_symmetry.space_group_name_H-M   'P 1'
#
loop_
_entity.id
_entity.type
_entity.pdbx_description
1 polymer ?
#
loop_
_entity_poly.entity_id
_entity_poly.type
_entity_poly.pdbx_seq_one_letter_code
_entity_poly.pdbx_strand_id
1 'polypeptide(L)'
;MARIIDVEGIGPHFAGRLRAIGVATTERLLVVAAHPQGRKDLAEQSGITEKLILEWANLADLMRIKGIGPEYGDLLEEAGVDTVRELRTRRPEALHQAAKEI
;
A
#
# COMPACT_ATOMS: atom_id res chain seq x y z
N MET A 1 -6.43 10.52 -8.82
CA MET A 1 -5.51 10.16 -7.72
C MET A 1 -6.34 9.60 -6.59
N ALA A 2 -6.05 8.38 -6.16
CA ALA A 2 -6.73 7.80 -4.99
C ALA A 2 -6.28 8.54 -3.73
N ARG A 3 -7.17 8.72 -2.76
CA ARG A 3 -6.81 9.43 -1.53
C ARG A 3 -6.06 8.48 -0.63
N ILE A 4 -5.15 9.01 0.19
CA ILE A 4 -4.40 8.18 1.14
C ILE A 4 -5.31 7.42 2.13
N ILE A 5 -6.47 7.98 2.46
CA ILE A 5 -7.45 7.34 3.35
C ILE A 5 -8.16 6.15 2.70
N ASP A 6 -8.10 6.04 1.36
CA ASP A 6 -8.72 4.93 0.64
C ASP A 6 -7.82 3.68 0.67
N VAL A 7 -6.55 3.77 1.11
CA VAL A 7 -5.69 2.59 1.31
C VAL A 7 -6.12 1.86 2.58
N GLU A 8 -6.31 0.55 2.47
CA GLU A 8 -6.69 -0.31 3.59
C GLU A 8 -5.67 -0.19 4.75
N GLY A 9 -6.17 -0.19 5.99
CA GLY A 9 -5.32 -0.04 7.18
C GLY A 9 -4.84 1.38 7.56
N ILE A 10 -4.91 2.40 6.68
CA ILE A 10 -4.52 3.78 7.05
C ILE A 10 -5.53 4.42 8.02
N GLY A 11 -6.82 4.33 7.72
CA GLY A 11 -7.90 4.95 8.52
C GLY A 11 -7.74 6.47 8.72
N PRO A 12 -8.65 7.12 9.46
CA PRO A 12 -8.64 8.58 9.62
C PRO A 12 -7.45 9.10 10.44
N HIS A 13 -6.99 8.32 11.43
CA HIS A 13 -5.90 8.72 12.32
C HIS A 13 -4.55 8.81 11.59
N PHE A 14 -4.13 7.75 10.88
CA PHE A 14 -2.86 7.83 10.13
C PHE A 14 -2.98 8.72 8.89
N ALA A 15 -4.15 8.74 8.23
CA ALA A 15 -4.39 9.70 7.15
C ALA A 15 -4.20 11.15 7.61
N GLY A 16 -4.63 11.49 8.83
CA GLY A 16 -4.40 12.81 9.43
C GLY A 16 -2.92 13.14 9.59
N ARG A 17 -2.12 12.20 10.12
CA ARG A 17 -0.67 12.38 10.31
C ARG A 17 0.07 12.54 8.99
N LEU A 18 -0.25 11.70 8.00
CA LEU A 18 0.34 11.77 6.66
C LEU A 18 -0.03 13.08 5.93
N ARG A 19 -1.28 13.54 6.04
CA ARG A 19 -1.70 14.82 5.47
C ARG A 19 -0.98 16.01 6.11
N ALA A 20 -0.75 15.98 7.41
CA ALA A 20 -0.05 17.05 8.13
C ALA A 20 1.38 17.27 7.60
N ILE A 21 2.00 16.23 7.03
CA ILE A 21 3.34 16.28 6.42
C ILE A 21 3.29 16.31 4.88
N GLY A 22 2.13 16.63 4.30
CA GLY A 22 1.96 16.83 2.85
C GLY A 22 1.75 15.57 2.03
N VAL A 23 1.39 14.43 2.64
CA VAL A 23 1.07 13.16 1.97
C VAL A 23 -0.42 12.89 2.03
N ALA A 24 -1.16 13.34 1.02
CA ALA A 24 -2.63 13.22 0.95
C ALA A 24 -3.15 12.22 -0.10
N THR A 25 -2.29 11.77 -1.02
CA THR A 25 -2.64 10.88 -2.14
C THR A 25 -1.70 9.68 -2.21
N THR A 26 -2.18 8.60 -2.83
CA THR A 26 -1.37 7.40 -3.06
C THR A 26 -0.14 7.69 -3.91
N GLU A 27 -0.24 8.54 -4.93
CA GLU A 27 0.90 8.90 -5.78
C GLU A 27 1.95 9.70 -5.03
N ARG A 28 1.53 10.59 -4.12
CA ARG A 28 2.49 11.29 -3.27
C ARG A 28 3.20 10.30 -2.35
N LEU A 29 2.47 9.38 -1.71
CA LEU A 29 3.05 8.32 -0.88
C LEU A 29 4.08 7.52 -1.67
N LEU A 30 3.74 7.03 -2.86
CA LEU A 30 4.65 6.25 -3.70
C LEU A 30 5.94 6.99 -4.04
N VAL A 31 5.85 8.29 -4.34
CA VAL A 31 7.04 9.11 -4.64
C VAL A 31 7.94 9.23 -3.41
N VAL A 32 7.39 9.54 -2.24
CA VAL A 32 8.19 9.76 -1.03
C VAL A 32 8.67 8.46 -0.39
N ALA A 33 7.93 7.36 -0.53
CA ALA A 33 8.24 6.07 0.07
C ALA A 33 9.05 5.12 -0.87
N ALA A 34 9.42 5.59 -2.08
CA ALA A 34 10.07 4.80 -3.11
C ALA A 34 11.39 4.14 -2.67
N HIS A 35 12.09 4.75 -1.71
CA HIS A 35 13.40 4.30 -1.23
C HIS A 35 13.42 4.17 0.30
N PRO A 36 14.31 3.33 0.86
CA PRO A 36 14.42 3.15 2.31
C PRO A 36 14.57 4.47 3.07
N GLN A 37 15.39 5.40 2.57
CA GLN A 37 15.57 6.70 3.21
C GLN A 37 14.27 7.50 3.29
N GLY A 38 13.49 7.55 2.21
CA GLY A 38 12.22 8.29 2.20
C GLY A 38 11.17 7.68 3.14
N ARG A 39 11.17 6.34 3.31
CA ARG A 39 10.32 5.68 4.32
C ARG A 39 10.77 6.02 5.74
N LYS A 40 12.07 6.06 5.99
CA LYS A 40 12.64 6.50 7.27
C LYS A 40 12.29 7.95 7.58
N ASP A 41 12.43 8.86 6.61
CA ASP A 41 12.07 10.27 6.77
C ASP A 41 10.57 10.45 7.07
N LEU A 42 9.72 9.67 6.40
CA LEU A 42 8.28 9.65 6.69
C LEU A 42 8.00 9.11 8.09
N ALA A 43 8.69 8.06 8.52
CA ALA A 43 8.53 7.47 9.84
C ALA A 43 8.86 8.49 10.94
N GLU A 44 9.99 9.19 10.79
CA GLU A 44 10.43 10.25 11.70
C GLU A 44 9.43 11.42 11.77
N GLN A 45 8.90 11.86 10.62
CA GLN A 45 7.98 13.01 10.57
C GLN A 45 6.54 12.68 11.02
N SER A 46 6.05 11.48 10.71
CA SER A 46 4.67 11.07 10.99
C SER A 46 4.52 10.28 12.30
N GLY A 47 5.61 9.77 12.87
CA GLY A 47 5.59 8.84 13.98
C GLY A 47 4.93 7.49 13.65
N ILE A 48 4.97 7.09 12.38
CA ILE A 48 4.46 5.81 11.85
C ILE A 48 5.67 4.90 11.60
N THR A 49 5.54 3.60 11.81
CA THR A 49 6.65 2.68 11.58
C THR A 49 7.00 2.58 10.09
N GLU A 50 8.29 2.39 9.78
CA GLU A 50 8.73 2.14 8.40
C GLU A 50 8.04 0.91 7.77
N LYS A 51 7.70 -0.09 8.61
CA LYS A 51 6.96 -1.28 8.20
C LYS A 51 5.59 -0.92 7.63
N LEU A 52 4.77 -0.17 8.38
CA LEU A 52 3.43 0.24 7.93
C LEU A 52 3.52 1.15 6.70
N ILE A 53 4.52 2.03 6.64
CA ILE A 53 4.72 2.90 5.46
C ILE A 53 5.04 2.06 4.22
N LEU A 54 5.86 1.01 4.35
CA LEU A 54 6.18 0.10 3.26
C LEU A 54 4.93 -0.68 2.81
N GLU A 55 4.17 -1.21 3.75
CA GLU A 55 2.91 -1.93 3.54
C GLU A 55 1.92 -1.07 2.72
N TRP A 56 1.65 0.16 3.17
CA TRP A 56 0.74 1.05 2.45
C TRP A 56 1.29 1.53 1.10
N ALA A 57 2.62 1.67 0.95
CA ALA A 57 3.22 1.99 -0.33
C ALA A 57 3.05 0.83 -1.33
N ASN A 58 3.16 -0.41 -0.85
CA ASN A 58 2.94 -1.62 -1.63
C ASN A 58 1.48 -1.75 -2.07
N LEU A 59 0.52 -1.58 -1.15
CA LEU A 59 -0.92 -1.54 -1.47
C LEU A 59 -1.25 -0.42 -2.46
N ALA A 60 -0.71 0.79 -2.24
CA ALA A 60 -0.86 1.90 -3.16
C ALA A 60 -0.31 1.62 -4.55
N ASP A 61 0.76 0.82 -4.68
CA ASP A 61 1.32 0.43 -5.98
C ASP A 61 0.43 -0.60 -6.69
N LEU A 62 -0.13 -1.57 -5.95
CA LEU A 62 -1.11 -2.53 -6.47
C LEU A 62 -2.38 -1.82 -6.98
N MET A 63 -2.89 -0.82 -6.24
CA MET A 63 -4.06 -0.03 -6.61
C MET A 63 -3.92 0.75 -7.93
N ARG A 64 -2.70 0.88 -8.48
CA ARG A 64 -2.49 1.49 -9.81
C ARG A 64 -2.94 0.59 -10.95
N ILE A 65 -3.07 -0.72 -10.70
CA ILE A 65 -3.51 -1.69 -11.70
C ILE A 65 -5.01 -1.54 -11.87
N LYS A 66 -5.45 -1.33 -13.12
CA LYS A 66 -6.87 -1.19 -13.44
C LYS A 66 -7.64 -2.42 -12.97
N GLY A 67 -8.63 -2.20 -12.10
CA GLY A 67 -9.46 -3.26 -11.53
C GLY A 67 -9.05 -3.69 -10.13
N ILE A 68 -7.92 -3.19 -9.60
CA ILE A 68 -7.50 -3.42 -8.22
C ILE A 68 -7.83 -2.17 -7.39
N GLY A 69 -8.90 -2.28 -6.61
CA GLY A 69 -9.24 -1.31 -5.57
C GLY A 69 -8.56 -1.63 -4.24
N PRO A 70 -8.83 -0.85 -3.18
CA PRO A 70 -8.28 -1.08 -1.83
C PRO A 70 -8.46 -2.51 -1.33
N GLU A 71 -9.69 -3.02 -1.41
CA GLU A 71 -10.08 -4.32 -0.87
C GLU A 71 -9.46 -5.48 -1.67
N TYR A 72 -9.23 -5.26 -2.97
CA TYR A 72 -8.52 -6.23 -3.80
C TYR A 72 -7.01 -6.19 -3.55
N GLY A 73 -6.46 -5.02 -3.21
CA GLY A 73 -5.06 -4.89 -2.80
C GLY A 73 -4.80 -5.67 -1.51
N ASP A 74 -5.65 -5.46 -0.51
CA ASP A 74 -5.61 -6.16 0.78
C ASP A 74 -5.78 -7.68 0.62
N LEU A 75 -6.77 -8.12 -0.17
CA LEU A 75 -6.94 -9.55 -0.50
C LEU A 75 -5.69 -10.16 -1.15
N LEU A 76 -5.02 -9.41 -2.04
CA LEU A 76 -3.81 -9.89 -2.69
C LEU A 76 -2.63 -9.99 -1.71
N GLU A 77 -2.48 -9.01 -0.82
CA GLU A 77 -1.49 -9.04 0.26
C GLU A 77 -1.70 -10.26 1.17
N GLU A 78 -2.93 -10.48 1.64
CA GLU A 78 -3.30 -11.65 2.45
C GLU A 78 -3.11 -12.97 1.67
N ALA A 79 -3.20 -12.95 0.33
CA ALA A 79 -2.85 -14.09 -0.54
C ALA A 79 -1.33 -14.25 -0.78
N GLY A 80 -0.50 -13.46 -0.09
CA GLY A 80 0.95 -13.44 -0.15
C GLY A 80 1.51 -12.67 -1.35
N VAL A 81 0.78 -11.67 -1.85
CA VAL A 81 1.19 -10.81 -2.97
C VAL A 81 1.24 -9.36 -2.52
N ASP A 82 2.36 -8.99 -1.94
CA ASP A 82 2.55 -7.64 -1.41
C ASP A 82 2.86 -6.65 -2.55
N THR A 83 3.52 -7.12 -3.62
CA THR A 83 4.06 -6.23 -4.67
C THR A 83 3.57 -6.55 -6.07
N VAL A 84 3.54 -5.52 -6.93
CA VAL A 84 3.31 -5.66 -8.38
C VAL A 84 4.32 -6.65 -9.02
N ARG A 85 5.56 -6.71 -8.50
CA ARG A 85 6.59 -7.63 -8.97
C ARG A 85 6.22 -9.08 -8.71
N GLU A 86 5.71 -9.38 -7.51
CA GLU A 86 5.25 -10.73 -7.17
C GLU A 86 4.03 -11.10 -7.99
N LEU A 87 3.04 -10.21 -8.07
CA LEU A 87 1.80 -10.42 -8.84
C LEU A 87 2.11 -10.83 -10.28
N ARG A 88 3.07 -10.15 -10.93
CA ARG A 88 3.51 -10.44 -12.31
C ARG A 88 3.97 -11.88 -12.53
N THR A 89 4.47 -12.54 -11.48
CA THR A 89 5.04 -13.90 -11.57
C THR A 89 4.14 -14.99 -11.01
N ARG A 90 3.00 -14.62 -10.40
CA ARG A 90 2.06 -15.58 -9.83
C ARG A 90 1.36 -16.38 -10.93
N ARG A 91 1.13 -17.66 -10.66
CA ARG A 91 0.26 -18.51 -11.49
C ARG A 91 -1.21 -18.17 -11.17
N PRO A 92 -2.05 -17.81 -12.15
CA PRO A 92 -3.42 -17.37 -11.88
C PRO A 92 -4.24 -18.39 -11.09
N GLU A 93 -4.11 -19.69 -11.36
CA GLU A 93 -4.88 -20.73 -10.69
C GLU A 93 -4.48 -20.87 -9.22
N ALA A 94 -3.18 -20.76 -8.94
CA ALA A 94 -2.66 -20.84 -7.57
C ALA A 94 -3.04 -19.59 -6.76
N LEU A 95 -2.98 -18.41 -7.39
CA LEU A 95 -3.40 -17.15 -6.76
C LEU A 95 -4.90 -17.17 -6.44
N HIS A 96 -5.73 -17.63 -7.38
CA HIS A 96 -7.17 -17.76 -7.15
C HIS A 96 -7.51 -18.74 -6.02
N GLN A 97 -6.76 -19.84 -5.92
CA GLN A 97 -6.95 -20.79 -4.83
C GLN A 97 -6.58 -20.18 -3.48
N ALA A 98 -5.44 -19.49 -3.39
CA ALA A 98 -5.04 -18.79 -2.17
C ALA A 98 -6.07 -17.72 -1.76
N ALA A 99 -6.58 -16.94 -2.72
CA ALA A 99 -7.57 -15.90 -2.44
C ALA A 99 -8.93 -16.44 -1.93
N LYS A 100 -9.26 -17.71 -2.19
CA LYS A 100 -10.47 -18.35 -1.65
C LYS A 100 -10.34 -18.82 -0.20
N GLU A 101 -9.12 -18.92 0.30
CA GLU A 101 -8.81 -19.44 1.64
C GLU A 101 -8.74 -18.32 2.68
N ILE A 102 -8.90 -17.07 2.24
CA ILE A 102 -8.98 -15.84 3.05
C ILE A 102 -10.46 -15.53 3.28
#